data_AF-A0A2N2E4K1-F1
#
_entry.id   AF-A0A2N2E4K1-F1
#
_cell.length_a   1.000
_cell.length_b   1.000
_cell.length_c   1.000
_cell.angle_alpha   90.00
_cell.angle_beta   90.00
_cell.angle_gamma   90.00
#
_symmetry.space_group_name_H-M   'P 1'
#
loop_
_entity.id
_entity.type
_entity.pdbx_description
1 polymer ?
#
loop_
_entity_poly.entity_id
_entity_poly.type
_entity_poly.pdbx_seq_one_letter_code
_entity_poly.pdbx_strand_id
1 'polypeptide(L)' 'MNKYKPVYKSKSGKEAILKKYTEFLSKWPVPHEDFYIDTCLGKTFIRRSGDKTLPPLLLLHGTSSNSTIWVGEFIVTG' A
#
# COMPACT_ATOMS: atom_id res chain seq x y z
N MET A 1 -28.81 0.53 -12.66
CA MET A 1 -28.01 1.76 -12.45
C MET A 1 -26.80 1.40 -11.61
N ASN A 2 -25.58 1.64 -12.08
CA ASN A 2 -24.38 1.41 -11.28
C ASN A 2 -24.32 2.51 -10.21
N LYS A 3 -24.45 2.15 -8.94
CA LYS A 3 -24.72 3.09 -7.83
C LYS A 3 -23.50 3.93 -7.42
N TYR A 4 -22.34 3.70 -8.04
CA TYR A 4 -21.06 4.26 -7.64
C TYR A 4 -20.43 5.10 -8.75
N LYS A 5 -20.02 6.32 -8.40
CA LYS A 5 -19.17 7.13 -9.27
C LYS A 5 -17.84 6.40 -9.48
N PRO A 6 -17.24 6.49 -10.67
CA PRO A 6 -15.91 5.94 -10.89
C PRO A 6 -14.91 6.60 -9.93
N VAL A 7 -14.07 5.78 -9.29
CA VAL A 7 -13.05 6.25 -8.33
C VAL A 7 -12.08 7.24 -8.98
N TYR A 8 -11.75 6.99 -10.25
CA TYR A 8 -10.86 7.84 -11.05
C TYR A 8 -11.64 8.63 -12.09
N LYS A 9 -11.23 9.88 -12.30
CA LYS A 9 -11.86 10.80 -13.28
C LYS A 9 -11.53 10.43 -14.73
N SER A 10 -10.40 9.75 -14.98
CA SER A 10 -9.98 9.30 -16.30
C SER A 10 -9.01 8.12 -16.19
N LYS A 11 -8.81 7.42 -17.30
CA LYS A 11 -7.81 6.33 -17.40
C LYS A 11 -6.38 6.85 -17.17
N SER A 12 -6.02 7.95 -17.83
CA SER A 12 -4.70 8.59 -17.66
C SER A 12 -4.47 9.08 -16.22
N GLY A 13 -5.51 9.58 -15.55
CA GLY A 13 -5.44 9.99 -14.15
C GLY A 13 -5.19 8.81 -13.21
N LYS A 14 -5.87 7.68 -13.45
CA LYS A 14 -5.60 6.43 -12.72
C LYS A 14 -4.15 5.99 -12.89
N GLU A 15 -3.65 5.96 -14.11
CA GLU A 15 -2.28 5.55 -14.42
C GLU A 15 -1.24 6.47 -13.75
N ALA A 16 -1.47 7.79 -13.78
CA ALA A 16 -0.60 8.77 -13.13
C ALA A 16 -0.54 8.57 -11.61
N ILE A 17 -1.68 8.37 -10.95
CA ILE A 17 -1.77 8.13 -9.50
C ILE A 17 -1.05 6.83 -9.13
N LEU A 18 -1.35 5.74 -9.84
CA LEU A 18 -0.73 4.44 -9.57
C LEU A 18 0.78 4.47 -9.83
N LYS A 19 1.24 5.14 -10.88
CA LYS A 19 2.67 5.32 -11.15
C LYS A 19 3.37 6.03 -9.98
N LYS A 20 2.81 7.13 -9.47
CA LYS A 20 3.39 7.81 -8.31
C LYS A 20 3.38 6.96 -7.05
N TYR A 21 2.29 6.23 -6.80
CA TYR A 21 2.24 5.29 -5.68
C TYR A 21 3.37 4.26 -5.75
N THR A 22 3.57 3.63 -6.91
CA THR A 22 4.67 2.67 -7.13
C THR A 22 6.05 3.30 -6.98
N GLU A 23 6.26 4.54 -7.45
CA GLU A 23 7.53 5.27 -7.26
C GLU A 23 7.83 5.58 -5.77
N PHE A 24 6.81 5.81 -4.95
CA PHE A 24 7.03 5.95 -3.49
C PHE A 24 7.31 4.59 -2.85
N LEU A 25 6.58 3.56 -3.25
CA LEU A 25 6.80 2.20 -2.79
C LEU A 25 8.18 1.65 -3.15
N SER A 26 8.79 2.07 -4.26
CA SER A 26 10.14 1.61 -4.63
C SER A 26 11.23 2.13 -3.69
N LYS A 27 10.92 3.11 -2.83
CA LYS A 27 11.85 3.66 -1.83
C LYS A 27 11.84 2.88 -0.51
N TRP A 28 11.08 1.79 -0.43
CA TRP A 28 10.99 0.99 0.78
C TRP A 28 12.37 0.43 1.16
N PRO A 29 12.86 0.66 2.38
CA PRO A 29 14.28 0.45 2.70
C PRO A 29 14.65 -1.01 3.00
N VAL A 30 13.67 -1.90 3.11
CA VAL A 30 13.86 -3.31 3.49
C VAL A 30 13.21 -4.27 2.49
N PRO A 31 13.65 -5.54 2.43
CA PRO A 31 12.97 -6.56 1.65
C PRO A 31 11.48 -6.62 1.99
N HIS A 32 10.66 -6.73 0.94
CA HIS A 32 9.22 -6.72 1.08
C HIS A 32 8.54 -7.55 0.00
N GLU A 33 7.31 -7.95 0.30
CA GLU A 33 6.43 -8.65 -0.62
C GLU A 33 5.11 -7.89 -0.70
N ASP A 34 4.65 -7.66 -1.94
CA ASP A 34 3.36 -7.03 -2.23
C ASP A 34 2.36 -8.09 -2.67
N PHE A 35 1.20 -8.10 -2.03
CA PHE A 35 0.11 -9.01 -2.39
C PHE A 35 -1.25 -8.38 -2.09
N TYR A 36 -2.30 -9.04 -2.56
CA TYR A 36 -3.67 -8.67 -2.26
C TYR A 36 -4.34 -9.78 -1.47
N ILE A 37 -5.20 -9.41 -0.54
CA ILE A 37 -6.12 -10.33 0.13
C ILE A 37 -7.55 -9.99 -0.27
N ASP A 38 -8.39 -11.00 -0.45
CA ASP A 38 -9.82 -10.82 -0.62
C ASP A 38 -10.48 -10.63 0.74
N THR A 39 -11.32 -9.60 0.86
CA THR A 39 -12.16 -9.35 2.05
C THR A 39 -13.62 -9.29 1.63
N CYS A 40 -14.53 -9.33 2.60
CA CYS A 40 -15.97 -9.14 2.33
C CYS A 40 -16.30 -7.76 1.73
N LEU A 41 -15.39 -6.79 1.81
CA LEU A 41 -15.54 -5.43 1.27
C LEU A 41 -14.74 -5.18 -0.02
N GLY A 42 -14.01 -6.19 -0.51
CA GLY A 42 -13.19 -6.11 -1.72
C GLY A 42 -11.71 -6.46 -1.49
N LYS A 43 -10.91 -6.24 -2.53
CA LYS A 43 -9.47 -6.54 -2.51
C LYS A 43 -8.69 -5.48 -1.75
N THR A 44 -7.88 -5.92 -0.79
CA THR A 44 -7.02 -5.05 0.01
C THR A 44 -5.55 -5.31 -0.33
N PHE A 45 -4.83 -4.25 -0.70
CA PHE A 45 -3.38 -4.30 -0.93
C PHE A 45 -2.64 -4.40 0.40
N ILE A 46 -1.66 -5.31 0.49
CA ILE A 46 -0.80 -5.50 1.64
C ILE A 46 0.65 -5.47 1.16
N ARG A 47 1.49 -4.76 1.93
CA ARG A 47 2.95 -4.86 1.86
C ARG A 47 3.46 -5.46 3.15
N ARG A 48 4.21 -6.56 3.07
CA ARG A 48 4.77 -7.27 4.23
C ARG A 48 6.29 -7.22 4.20
N SER A 49 6.88 -6.94 5.37
CA SER A 49 8.31 -6.94 5.62
C SER A 49 8.60 -7.62 6.97
N GLY A 50 9.85 -8.03 7.17
CA GLY A 50 10.32 -8.63 8.43
C GLY A 50 10.33 -10.16 8.44
N ASP A 51 10.84 -10.71 9.53
CA ASP A 51 10.96 -12.15 9.76
C ASP A 51 9.59 -12.77 10.08
N LYS A 52 9.26 -13.86 9.39
CA LYS A 52 8.00 -14.61 9.57
C LYS A 52 7.94 -15.38 10.90
N THR A 53 9.07 -15.54 11.59
CA THR A 53 9.16 -16.24 12.88
C THR A 53 8.92 -15.32 14.08
N LEU A 54 8.94 -14.00 13.88
CA LEU A 54 8.67 -13.01 14.93
C LEU A 54 7.16 -12.72 15.06
N PRO A 55 6.70 -12.18 16.20
CA PRO A 55 5.30 -11.79 16.37
C PRO A 55 4.84 -10.78 15.31
N PRO A 56 3.61 -10.92 14.78
CA PRO A 56 3.12 -10.03 13.73
C PRO A 56 2.81 -8.63 14.26
N LEU A 57 3.14 -7.61 13.46
CA LEU A 57 2.73 -6.21 13.66
C LEU A 57 1.90 -5.75 12.46
N LEU A 58 0.71 -5.20 12.71
CA LEU A 58 -0.16 -4.63 11.68
C LEU A 58 -0.12 -3.10 11.74
N LEU A 59 0.25 -2.48 10.62
CA LEU A 59 0.29 -1.02 10.49
C LEU A 59 -0.92 -0.54 9.67
N LEU A 60 -1.75 0.31 10.26
CA LEU A 60 -2.87 0.98 9.59
C LEU A 60 -2.53 2.46 9.43
N HIS A 61 -2.56 2.94 8.18
CA HIS A 61 -2.26 4.34 7.92
C HIS A 61 -3.37 5.27 8.41
N GLY A 62 -3.01 6.54 8.67
CA GLY A 62 -3.97 7.58 9.00
C GLY A 62 -4.92 7.92 7.84
N THR A 63 -5.99 8.66 8.17
CA THR A 63 -6.95 9.18 7.19
C THR A 63 -6.26 10.02 6.11
N SER A 64 -6.81 10.03 4.89
CA SER A 64 -6.28 10.76 3.73
C SER A 64 -4.87 10.34 3.29
N SER A 65 -4.42 9.16 3.70
CA SER A 65 -3.11 8.62 3.34
C SER A 65 -3.20 7.17 2.85
N ASN A 66 -2.06 6.49 2.77
CA ASN A 66 -1.90 5.09 2.38
C ASN A 66 -0.62 4.50 3.03
N SER A 67 -0.26 3.26 2.70
CA SER A 67 0.88 2.57 3.33
C SER A 67 2.25 3.20 3.07
N THR A 68 2.41 4.12 2.10
CA THR A 68 3.71 4.76 1.82
C THR A 68 4.17 5.68 2.94
N ILE A 69 3.33 6.03 3.91
CA ILE A 69 3.75 6.85 5.07
C ILE A 69 4.85 6.17 5.88
N TRP A 70 4.90 4.83 5.87
CA TRP A 70 5.83 4.07 6.68
C TRP A 70 7.22 3.94 6.02
N VAL A 71 7.41 4.41 4.79
CA VAL A 71 8.70 4.33 4.06
C VAL A 71 9.87 4.87 4.90
N GLY A 72 9.64 5.95 5.66
CA GLY A 72 10.67 6.60 6.49
C GLY A 72 10.80 6.03 7.91
N GLU A 73 9.87 5.21 8.37
CA GLU A 73 9.83 4.70 9.75
C GLU A 73 10.61 3.39 9.90
N PHE A 74 10.88 2.69 8.80
CA PHE A 74 11.79 1.54 8.79
C PHE A 74 13.24 2.04 8.77
N ILE A 75 13.77 2.33 9.95
CA ILE A 75 15.21 2.56 10.12
C ILE A 75 15.90 1.19 10.02
N VAL A 76 16.81 1.04 9.05
CA VAL A 76 17.82 -0.02 9.10
C VAL A 76 18.77 0.37 10.23
N THR A 77 18.49 -0.06 11.46
CA THR A 77 19.53 -0.11 12.48
C THR A 77 20.47 -1.23 12.06
N GLY A 78 21.58 -0.84 11.42
CA GLY A 78 22.74 -1.70 11.25
C GLY A 78 23.39 -2.02 12.58
#